data_AF-A0AAD9CE61-F1
#
_entry.id   AF-A0AAD9CE61-F1
#
_cell.length_a   1.000
_cell.length_b   1.000
_cell.length_c   1.000
_cell.angle_alpha   90.00
_cell.angle_beta   90.00
_cell.angle_gamma   90.00
#
_symmetry.space_group_name_H-M   'P 1'
#
loop_
_entity.id
_entity.type
_entity.pdbx_description
1 polymer ?
#
loop_
_entity_poly.entity_id
_entity_poly.type
_entity_poly.pdbx_seq_one_letter_code
_entity_poly.pdbx_strand_id
1 'polypeptide(L)'
;MGFALPQSSIPGLAEFLLNFKPADEPESAIVKAMWEMFFDCTFSSSNISTMCTGTEDLRTVSNDYTDVTQFRAENNVYKAVYLVAYALHALLQCKNGSNPTTGKPCVNKNEVEPKLVLEHIKYVNFTTQNGAKVFFDENGDSVAQYELVNWQMKEDGSVDIVNIGQYDTSFPEGEKFKLKKNTTIVWGGNKNK
;
A
#
# COMPACT_ATOMS: atom_id res chain seq x y z
N MET A 1 16.44 -7.52 14.53
CA MET A 1 15.18 -6.76 14.71
C MET A 1 15.25 -5.52 13.86
N GLY A 2 14.12 -5.03 13.39
CA GLY A 2 14.03 -3.83 12.57
C GLY A 2 12.64 -3.23 12.59
N PHE A 3 12.45 -2.21 11.77
CA PHE A 3 11.14 -1.60 11.53
C PHE A 3 10.62 -2.01 10.16
N ALA A 4 9.32 -2.26 10.08
CA ALA A 4 8.61 -2.53 8.84
C ALA A 4 7.39 -1.61 8.71
N LEU A 5 6.98 -1.31 7.49
CA LEU A 5 5.69 -0.67 7.23
C LEU A 5 4.56 -1.58 7.75
N PRO A 6 3.51 -1.05 8.40
CA PRO A 6 2.44 -1.88 8.94
C PRO A 6 1.80 -2.76 7.88
N GLN A 7 1.53 -4.02 8.23
CA GLN A 7 0.70 -4.87 7.39
C GLN A 7 -0.71 -4.30 7.34
N SER A 8 -1.32 -4.37 6.18
CA SER A 8 -2.69 -3.96 5.97
C SER A 8 -3.42 -4.90 5.03
N SER A 9 -4.72 -5.03 5.25
CA SER A 9 -5.62 -5.65 4.29
C SER A 9 -6.21 -4.56 3.41
N ILE A 10 -6.24 -4.77 2.10
CA ILE A 10 -6.93 -3.90 1.14
C ILE A 10 -8.02 -4.75 0.49
N PRO A 11 -9.28 -4.61 0.95
CA PRO A 11 -10.37 -5.43 0.43
C PRO A 11 -10.46 -5.37 -1.10
N GLY A 12 -10.54 -6.55 -1.73
CA GLY A 12 -10.63 -6.69 -3.19
C GLY A 12 -9.30 -6.59 -3.95
N LEU A 13 -8.21 -6.10 -3.34
CA LEU A 13 -6.93 -5.94 -4.07
C LEU A 13 -6.32 -7.29 -4.46
N ALA A 14 -6.35 -8.28 -3.57
CA ALA A 14 -5.86 -9.62 -3.87
C ALA A 14 -6.58 -10.25 -5.07
N GLU A 15 -7.91 -10.12 -5.12
CA GLU A 15 -8.72 -10.62 -6.23
C GLU A 15 -8.42 -9.86 -7.53
N PHE A 16 -8.29 -8.53 -7.46
CA PHE A 16 -7.91 -7.71 -8.60
C PHE A 16 -6.57 -8.12 -9.20
N LEU A 17 -5.52 -8.25 -8.37
CA LEU A 17 -4.18 -8.62 -8.83
C LEU A 17 -4.16 -10.03 -9.44
N LEU A 18 -4.82 -11.01 -8.81
CA LEU A 18 -4.81 -12.40 -9.29
C LEU A 18 -5.73 -12.65 -10.50
N ASN A 19 -6.69 -11.76 -10.76
CA ASN A 19 -7.56 -11.84 -11.93
C ASN A 19 -7.05 -11.03 -13.13
N PHE A 20 -6.02 -10.22 -12.95
CA PHE A 20 -5.45 -9.38 -13.99
C PHE A 20 -5.03 -10.20 -15.22
N LYS A 21 -5.34 -9.71 -16.43
CA LYS A 21 -4.94 -10.30 -17.71
C LYS A 21 -4.29 -9.28 -18.63
N PRO A 22 -3.36 -9.69 -19.51
CA PRO A 22 -2.78 -8.81 -20.51
C PRO A 22 -3.82 -8.19 -21.46
N ALA A 23 -4.96 -8.86 -21.64
CA ALA A 23 -6.07 -8.36 -22.44
C ALA A 23 -6.75 -7.11 -21.85
N ASP A 24 -6.61 -6.87 -20.54
CA ASP A 24 -7.14 -5.67 -19.89
C ASP A 24 -6.33 -4.42 -20.29
N GLU A 25 -5.06 -4.59 -20.66
CA GLU A 25 -4.13 -3.53 -21.05
C GLU A 25 -3.30 -3.94 -22.29
N PRO A 26 -3.94 -4.13 -23.47
CA PRO A 26 -3.34 -4.81 -24.62
C PRO A 26 -2.18 -4.04 -25.25
N GLU A 27 -2.12 -2.72 -25.05
CA GLU A 27 -1.05 -1.85 -25.57
C GLU A 27 0.10 -1.68 -24.57
N SER A 28 -0.03 -2.18 -23.34
CA SER A 28 0.99 -2.01 -22.31
C SER A 28 2.14 -3.00 -22.49
N ALA A 29 3.27 -2.49 -22.98
CA ALA A 29 4.50 -3.27 -23.11
C ALA A 29 5.00 -3.81 -21.75
N ILE A 30 4.79 -3.05 -20.67
CA ILE A 30 5.17 -3.47 -19.31
C ILE A 30 4.34 -4.68 -18.88
N VAL A 31 3.04 -4.66 -19.14
CA VAL A 31 2.13 -5.77 -18.80
C VAL A 31 2.53 -7.04 -19.54
N LYS A 32 2.82 -6.93 -20.84
CA LYS A 32 3.32 -8.06 -21.64
C LYS A 32 4.63 -8.62 -21.08
N ALA A 33 5.61 -7.76 -20.82
CA ALA A 33 6.91 -8.18 -20.29
C ALA A 33 6.80 -8.83 -18.90
N MET A 34 5.94 -8.31 -18.02
CA MET A 34 5.68 -8.92 -16.72
C MET A 34 5.05 -10.31 -16.87
N TRP A 35 4.10 -10.45 -17.79
CA TRP A 35 3.44 -11.72 -18.05
C TRP A 35 4.40 -12.78 -18.59
N GLU A 36 5.23 -12.41 -19.57
CA GLU A 36 6.30 -13.25 -20.11
C GLU A 36 7.25 -13.71 -19.00
N MET A 37 7.65 -12.80 -18.10
CA MET A 37 8.50 -13.10 -16.95
C MET A 37 7.83 -14.02 -15.92
N PHE A 38 6.53 -13.86 -15.65
CA PHE A 38 5.83 -14.67 -14.65
C PHE A 38 5.62 -16.11 -15.09
N PHE A 39 5.40 -16.34 -16.39
CA PHE A 39 5.07 -17.65 -16.94
C PHE A 39 6.20 -18.29 -17.76
N ASP A 40 7.36 -17.64 -17.85
CA ASP A 40 8.51 -18.08 -18.66
C ASP A 40 8.09 -18.42 -20.12
N CYS A 41 7.32 -17.51 -20.71
CA CYS A 41 6.76 -17.62 -22.05
C CYS A 41 7.02 -16.35 -22.87
N THR A 42 6.68 -16.36 -24.17
CA THR A 42 6.73 -15.16 -25.00
C THR A 42 5.47 -14.95 -25.85
N PHE A 43 5.10 -13.69 -26.07
CA PHE A 43 4.11 -13.28 -27.08
C PHE A 43 4.71 -13.14 -28.48
N SER A 44 6.04 -13.09 -28.60
CA SER A 44 6.74 -12.99 -29.88
C SER A 44 7.00 -14.37 -30.46
N SER A 45 6.71 -14.60 -31.73
CA SER A 45 6.95 -15.89 -32.37
C SER A 45 8.45 -16.21 -32.42
N SER A 46 8.90 -17.12 -31.57
CA SER A 46 10.25 -17.70 -31.55
C SER A 46 10.12 -19.22 -31.59
N ASN A 47 11.00 -19.89 -32.36
CA ASN A 47 10.95 -21.35 -32.54
C ASN A 47 11.41 -22.14 -31.29
N ILE A 48 11.85 -21.46 -30.22
CA ILE A 48 12.53 -22.07 -29.07
C ILE A 48 11.73 -21.93 -27.77
N SER A 49 10.83 -20.96 -27.69
CA SER A 49 10.15 -20.58 -26.45
C SER A 49 8.64 -20.88 -26.48
N THR A 50 8.10 -21.28 -25.33
CA THR A 50 6.66 -21.48 -25.13
C THR A 50 5.90 -20.18 -25.43
N MET A 51 4.80 -20.27 -26.19
CA MET A 51 3.95 -19.11 -26.47
C MET A 51 3.08 -18.78 -25.28
N CYS A 52 3.01 -17.50 -24.90
CA CYS A 52 2.01 -17.02 -23.94
C CYS A 52 0.62 -17.01 -24.59
N THR A 53 -0.37 -17.54 -23.89
CA THR A 53 -1.79 -17.49 -24.25
C THR A 53 -2.45 -16.20 -23.78
N GLY A 54 -1.90 -15.55 -22.75
CA GLY A 54 -2.52 -14.39 -22.08
C GLY A 54 -3.69 -14.77 -21.16
N THR A 55 -3.91 -16.06 -20.93
CA THR A 55 -5.01 -16.61 -20.11
C THR A 55 -4.52 -17.46 -18.96
N GLU A 56 -3.20 -17.58 -18.79
CA GLU A 56 -2.57 -18.29 -17.69
C GLU A 56 -3.08 -17.78 -16.33
N ASP A 57 -3.06 -18.67 -15.33
CA ASP A 57 -3.55 -18.34 -13.98
C ASP A 57 -2.41 -17.89 -13.08
N LEU A 58 -2.43 -16.61 -12.69
CA LEU A 58 -1.46 -16.01 -11.77
C LEU A 58 -1.40 -16.73 -10.42
N ARG A 59 -2.46 -17.43 -10.01
CA ARG A 59 -2.48 -18.22 -8.78
C ARG A 59 -1.53 -19.41 -8.79
N THR A 60 -1.08 -19.83 -9.98
CA THR A 60 -0.15 -20.96 -10.14
C THR A 60 1.31 -20.56 -10.03
N VAL A 61 1.61 -19.25 -10.01
CA VAL A 61 2.96 -18.72 -9.91
C VAL A 61 3.19 -18.21 -8.50
N SER A 62 4.35 -18.52 -7.93
CA SER A 62 4.78 -18.02 -6.61
C SER A 62 5.87 -16.97 -6.79
N ASN A 63 5.52 -15.70 -6.65
CA ASN A 63 6.46 -14.57 -6.68
C ASN A 63 5.93 -13.40 -5.84
N ASP A 64 6.72 -12.32 -5.73
CA ASP A 64 6.37 -11.15 -4.91
C ASP A 64 5.08 -10.43 -5.37
N TYR A 65 4.66 -10.58 -6.63
CA TYR A 65 3.40 -10.01 -7.12
C TYR A 65 2.19 -10.85 -6.70
N THR A 66 2.33 -12.18 -6.71
CA THR A 66 1.24 -13.12 -6.39
C THR A 66 1.15 -13.43 -4.90
N ASP A 67 2.15 -13.04 -4.10
CA ASP A 67 2.07 -13.01 -2.64
C ASP A 67 1.15 -11.87 -2.15
N VAL A 68 -0.15 -12.14 -2.23
CA VAL A 68 -1.22 -11.22 -1.82
C VAL A 68 -1.64 -11.43 -0.36
N THR A 69 -0.81 -12.11 0.44
CA THR A 69 -1.16 -12.43 1.84
C THR A 69 -1.18 -11.18 2.72
N GLN A 70 -0.29 -10.21 2.44
CA GLN A 70 -0.12 -9.00 3.24
C GLN A 70 0.37 -7.85 2.39
N PHE A 71 -0.30 -6.70 2.48
CA PHE A 71 0.12 -5.48 1.81
C PHE A 71 0.83 -4.55 2.79
N ARG A 72 1.95 -3.95 2.37
CA ARG A 72 2.71 -3.00 3.18
C ARG A 72 2.91 -1.70 2.41
N ALA A 73 3.78 -1.71 1.40
CA ALA A 73 4.04 -0.55 0.57
C ALA A 73 2.81 -0.15 -0.26
N GLU A 74 2.05 -1.15 -0.71
CA GLU A 74 0.82 -1.00 -1.48
C GLU A 74 -0.23 -0.24 -0.66
N ASN A 75 -0.25 -0.41 0.67
CA ASN A 75 -1.13 0.36 1.54
C ASN A 75 -0.77 1.85 1.59
N ASN A 76 0.51 2.21 1.44
CA ASN A 76 0.90 3.61 1.32
C ASN A 76 0.44 4.20 -0.02
N VAL A 77 0.51 3.42 -1.11
CA VAL A 77 -0.02 3.84 -2.42
C VAL A 77 -1.54 4.01 -2.33
N TYR A 78 -2.24 3.07 -1.72
CA TYR A 78 -3.69 3.14 -1.46
C TYR A 78 -4.05 4.40 -0.66
N LYS A 79 -3.34 4.67 0.45
CA LYS A 79 -3.53 5.90 1.25
C LYS A 79 -3.27 7.17 0.44
N ALA A 80 -2.25 7.19 -0.43
CA ALA A 80 -1.90 8.35 -1.25
C ALA A 80 -2.98 8.68 -2.29
N VAL A 81 -3.55 7.66 -2.94
CA VAL A 81 -4.66 7.86 -3.89
C VAL A 81 -5.91 8.37 -3.15
N TYR A 82 -6.25 7.75 -2.01
CA TYR A 82 -7.37 8.19 -1.19
C TYR A 82 -7.18 9.61 -0.65
N LEU A 83 -5.96 9.98 -0.28
CA LEU A 83 -5.63 11.33 0.14
C LEU A 83 -6.01 12.36 -0.93
N VAL A 84 -5.59 12.14 -2.17
CA VAL A 84 -5.91 13.04 -3.28
C VAL A 84 -7.42 13.05 -3.55
N ALA A 85 -8.08 11.89 -3.50
CA ALA A 85 -9.53 11.80 -3.67
C ALA A 85 -10.29 12.59 -2.59
N TYR A 86 -9.89 12.49 -1.32
CA TYR A 86 -10.49 13.26 -0.22
C TYR A 86 -10.22 14.75 -0.36
N ALA A 87 -9.01 15.16 -0.78
CA ALA A 87 -8.70 16.57 -1.02
C ALA A 87 -9.54 17.15 -2.17
N LEU A 88 -9.67 16.42 -3.28
CA LEU A 88 -10.54 16.79 -4.40
C LEU A 88 -12.01 16.86 -3.98
N HIS A 89 -12.46 15.89 -3.20
CA HIS A 89 -13.82 15.89 -2.66
C HIS A 89 -14.08 17.14 -1.81
N ALA A 90 -13.16 17.47 -0.88
CA ALA A 90 -13.25 18.66 -0.05
C ALA A 90 -13.19 19.96 -0.85
N LEU A 91 -12.34 20.04 -1.88
CA LEU A 91 -12.23 21.18 -2.79
C LEU A 91 -13.55 21.47 -3.53
N LEU A 92 -14.21 20.41 -4.00
CA LEU A 92 -15.45 20.50 -4.78
C LEU A 92 -16.71 20.63 -3.92
N GLN A 93 -16.61 20.55 -2.60
CA GLN A 93 -17.75 20.84 -1.72
C GLN A 93 -18.12 22.32 -1.78
N CYS A 94 -19.42 22.59 -1.83
CA CYS A 94 -19.96 23.94 -1.88
C CYS A 94 -21.21 24.04 -1.00
N LYS A 95 -21.22 25.00 -0.07
CA LYS A 95 -22.36 25.30 0.80
C LYS A 95 -22.60 26.80 0.82
N ASN A 96 -23.79 27.23 0.39
CA ASN A 96 -24.18 28.65 0.31
C ASN A 96 -23.18 29.54 -0.49
N GLY A 97 -22.55 28.99 -1.54
CA GLY A 97 -21.60 29.72 -2.38
C GLY A 97 -20.15 29.74 -1.86
N SER A 98 -19.88 29.13 -0.72
CA SER A 98 -18.52 29.02 -0.15
C SER A 98 -18.12 27.56 0.11
N ASN A 99 -16.83 27.29 0.02
CA ASN A 99 -16.24 26.01 0.39
C ASN A 99 -16.28 25.85 1.93
N PRO A 100 -16.85 24.76 2.47
CA PRO A 100 -16.96 24.56 3.93
C PRO A 100 -15.61 24.46 4.66
N THR A 101 -14.56 24.01 3.97
CA THR A 101 -13.23 23.76 4.56
C THR A 101 -12.41 25.04 4.63
N THR A 102 -12.44 25.85 3.56
CA THR A 102 -11.56 27.02 3.44
C THR A 102 -12.28 28.36 3.52
N GLY A 103 -13.62 28.38 3.44
CA GLY A 103 -14.44 29.60 3.38
C GLY A 103 -14.32 30.39 2.06
N LYS A 104 -13.47 29.94 1.13
CA LYS A 104 -13.27 30.56 -0.19
C LYS A 104 -14.50 30.35 -1.10
N PRO A 105 -14.67 31.14 -2.17
CA PRO A 105 -15.68 30.87 -3.19
C PRO A 105 -15.56 29.44 -3.74
N CYS A 106 -16.70 28.83 -4.09
CA CYS A 106 -16.71 27.49 -4.66
C CYS A 106 -15.99 27.42 -6.00
N VAL A 107 -15.36 26.28 -6.26
CA VAL A 107 -14.57 26.01 -7.47
C VAL A 107 -15.31 24.97 -8.32
N ASN A 108 -15.42 25.21 -9.62
CA ASN A 108 -15.99 24.27 -10.57
C ASN A 108 -14.96 23.18 -10.95
N LYS A 109 -15.43 22.03 -11.43
CA LYS A 109 -14.55 20.92 -11.85
C LYS A 109 -13.49 21.32 -12.88
N ASN A 110 -13.83 22.24 -13.78
CA ASN A 110 -12.94 22.69 -14.85
C ASN A 110 -11.89 23.73 -14.37
N GLU A 111 -12.03 24.22 -13.15
CA GLU A 111 -11.16 25.22 -12.52
C GLU A 111 -10.21 24.55 -11.50
N VAL A 112 -10.23 23.21 -11.40
CA VAL A 112 -9.37 22.48 -10.47
C VAL A 112 -7.93 22.53 -10.97
N GLU A 113 -7.07 23.14 -10.17
CA GLU A 113 -5.63 23.20 -10.38
C GLU A 113 -4.87 22.42 -9.30
N PRO A 114 -3.68 21.85 -9.59
CA PRO A 114 -2.87 21.13 -8.61
C PRO A 114 -2.60 21.92 -7.33
N LYS A 115 -2.43 23.25 -7.42
CA LYS A 115 -2.23 24.12 -6.26
C LYS A 115 -3.45 24.12 -5.33
N LEU A 116 -4.66 24.13 -5.89
CA LEU A 116 -5.88 24.07 -5.09
C LEU A 116 -6.01 22.72 -4.39
N VAL A 117 -5.65 21.62 -5.06
CA VAL A 117 -5.62 20.29 -4.44
C VAL A 117 -4.62 20.25 -3.28
N LEU A 118 -3.41 20.79 -3.48
CA LEU A 118 -2.39 20.88 -2.43
C LEU A 118 -2.85 21.70 -1.23
N GLU A 119 -3.55 22.82 -1.45
CA GLU A 119 -4.16 23.58 -0.36
C GLU A 119 -5.16 22.74 0.45
N HIS A 120 -5.94 21.88 -0.21
CA HIS A 120 -6.94 21.03 0.45
C HIS A 120 -6.34 19.79 1.13
N ILE A 121 -5.23 19.26 0.62
CA ILE A 121 -4.48 18.17 1.27
C ILE A 121 -4.12 18.52 2.72
N LYS A 122 -3.83 19.80 3.01
CA LYS A 122 -3.48 20.25 4.37
C LYS A 122 -4.60 20.08 5.41
N TYR A 123 -5.85 19.99 4.95
CA TYR A 123 -7.02 19.91 5.83
C TYR A 123 -7.64 18.51 5.88
N VAL A 124 -7.07 17.54 5.16
CA VAL A 124 -7.62 16.18 5.18
C VAL A 124 -7.40 15.53 6.54
N ASN A 125 -8.47 14.93 7.05
CA ASN A 125 -8.42 14.08 8.23
C ASN A 125 -9.49 13.01 8.05
N PHE A 126 -9.06 11.81 7.69
CA PHE A 126 -9.96 10.69 7.46
C PHE A 126 -9.35 9.36 7.91
N THR A 127 -10.19 8.35 7.99
CA THR A 127 -9.78 6.97 8.22
C THR A 127 -10.20 6.15 7.00
N THR A 128 -9.27 5.40 6.41
CA THR A 128 -9.55 4.49 5.30
C THR A 128 -10.42 3.32 5.74
N GLN A 129 -11.02 2.60 4.79
CA GLN A 129 -11.84 1.41 5.11
C GLN A 129 -11.06 0.32 5.86
N ASN A 130 -9.74 0.24 5.66
CA ASN A 130 -8.87 -0.69 6.39
C ASN A 130 -8.34 -0.12 7.73
N GLY A 131 -8.90 0.98 8.21
CA GLY A 131 -8.64 1.52 9.55
C GLY A 131 -7.40 2.43 9.66
N ALA A 132 -6.70 2.71 8.56
CA ALA A 132 -5.54 3.60 8.59
C ALA A 132 -5.98 5.07 8.66
N LYS A 133 -5.45 5.81 9.63
CA LYS A 133 -5.66 7.25 9.77
C LYS A 133 -4.75 8.01 8.82
N VAL A 134 -5.29 9.03 8.15
CA VAL A 134 -4.56 9.91 7.25
C VAL A 134 -4.86 11.35 7.63
N PHE A 135 -3.84 12.01 8.15
CA PHE A 135 -3.79 13.44 8.42
C PHE A 135 -2.34 13.91 8.40
N PHE A 136 -2.14 15.22 8.40
CA PHE A 136 -0.83 15.87 8.39
C PHE A 136 -0.66 16.77 9.61
N ASP A 137 0.57 16.88 10.08
CA ASP A 137 0.95 17.89 11.07
C ASP A 137 1.22 19.25 10.41
N GLU A 138 1.63 20.23 11.21
CA GLU A 138 1.91 21.60 10.76
C GLU A 138 3.05 21.69 9.74
N ASN A 139 3.95 20.70 9.71
CA ASN A 139 5.08 20.62 8.76
C ASN A 139 4.68 19.92 7.46
N GLY A 140 3.51 19.29 7.41
CA GLY A 140 3.07 18.48 6.29
C GLY A 140 3.54 17.03 6.37
N ASP A 141 3.97 16.57 7.55
CA ASP A 141 4.34 15.17 7.78
C ASP A 141 3.10 14.35 8.11
N SER A 142 2.98 13.18 7.49
CA SER A 142 1.92 12.23 7.82
C SER A 142 2.28 11.44 9.08
N VAL A 143 1.26 10.88 9.74
CA VAL A 143 1.48 9.99 10.89
C VAL A 143 2.40 8.84 10.52
N ALA A 144 3.55 8.79 11.18
CA ALA A 144 4.51 7.73 11.03
C ALA A 144 4.09 6.55 11.91
N GLN A 145 3.73 5.45 11.25
CA GLN A 145 3.39 4.18 11.88
C GLN A 145 4.31 3.10 11.34
N TYR A 146 4.92 2.34 12.23
CA TYR A 146 5.80 1.22 11.90
C TYR A 146 5.52 0.05 12.84
N GLU A 147 5.68 -1.15 12.32
CA GLU A 147 5.80 -2.35 13.14
C GLU A 147 7.24 -2.56 13.55
N LEU A 148 7.47 -2.90 14.81
CA LEU A 148 8.72 -3.48 15.25
C LEU A 148 8.70 -4.97 14.92
N VAL A 149 9.69 -5.44 14.16
CA VAL A 149 9.76 -6.81 13.70
C VAL A 149 11.01 -7.55 14.18
N ASN A 150 10.85 -8.85 14.42
CA ASN A 150 11.93 -9.78 14.71
C ASN A 150 11.98 -10.85 13.63
N TRP A 151 13.14 -10.99 12.98
CA TRP A 151 13.44 -12.14 12.12
C TRP A 151 13.64 -13.38 12.99
N GLN A 152 12.82 -14.41 12.79
CA GLN A 152 12.88 -15.67 13.51
C GLN A 152 13.12 -16.79 12.49
N MET A 153 14.21 -17.55 12.66
CA MET A 153 14.55 -18.64 11.76
C MET A 153 13.73 -19.87 12.11
N LYS A 154 13.08 -20.47 11.11
CA LYS A 154 12.38 -21.75 11.23
C LYS A 154 13.35 -22.92 11.18
N GLU A 155 12.87 -24.10 11.54
CA GLU A 155 13.63 -25.36 11.46
C GLU A 155 14.02 -25.71 10.02
N ASP A 156 13.21 -25.32 9.04
CA ASP A 156 13.48 -25.51 7.61
C ASP A 156 14.49 -24.51 7.01
N GLY A 157 15.02 -23.59 7.84
CA GLY A 157 15.98 -22.56 7.43
C GLY A 157 15.33 -21.29 6.85
N SER A 158 14.01 -21.27 6.63
CA SER A 158 13.31 -20.05 6.24
C SER A 158 13.21 -19.04 7.40
N VAL A 159 12.86 -17.79 7.08
CA VAL A 159 12.80 -16.70 8.07
C VAL A 159 11.39 -16.13 8.14
N ASP A 160 10.78 -16.17 9.33
CA ASP A 160 9.56 -15.43 9.62
C ASP A 160 9.89 -14.02 10.12
N ILE A 161 9.19 -13.04 9.56
CA ILE A 161 9.22 -11.65 10.03
C ILE A 161 8.04 -11.45 10.99
N VAL A 162 8.29 -11.61 12.27
CA VAL A 162 7.25 -11.55 13.31
C VAL A 162 7.11 -10.12 13.84
N ASN A 163 5.91 -9.55 13.77
CA ASN A 163 5.59 -8.28 14.42
C ASN A 163 5.55 -8.48 15.96
N ILE A 164 6.51 -7.84 16.64
CA ILE A 164 6.71 -7.88 18.10
C ILE A 164 6.32 -6.58 18.81
N GLY A 165 5.91 -5.55 18.07
CA GLY A 165 5.59 -4.23 18.63
C GLY A 165 5.24 -3.21 17.57
N GLN A 166 5.06 -1.97 17.99
CA GLN A 166 4.71 -0.86 17.11
C GLN A 166 5.39 0.43 17.55
N TYR A 167 5.60 1.31 16.58
CA TYR A 167 5.94 2.71 16.78
C TYR A 167 4.89 3.56 16.06
N ASP A 168 4.19 4.44 16.77
CA ASP A 168 3.12 5.27 16.22
C ASP A 168 3.22 6.70 16.76
N THR A 169 3.48 7.68 15.89
CA THR A 169 3.66 9.08 16.28
C THR A 169 2.37 9.80 16.64
N SER A 170 1.20 9.18 16.43
CA SER A 170 -0.08 9.74 16.89
C SER A 170 -0.31 9.61 18.40
N PHE A 171 0.51 8.82 19.11
CA PHE A 171 0.46 8.72 20.58
C PHE A 171 1.32 9.77 21.27
N PRO A 172 1.02 10.11 22.55
CA PRO A 172 1.84 11.01 23.36
C PRO A 172 3.29 10.57 23.50
N GLU A 173 4.17 11.52 23.84
CA GLU A 173 5.57 11.21 24.18
C GLU A 173 5.66 10.16 25.29
N GLY A 174 6.59 9.22 25.14
CA GLY A 174 6.72 8.06 26.02
C GLY A 174 5.78 6.89 25.70
N GLU A 175 4.75 7.09 24.87
CA GLU A 175 3.80 6.05 24.46
C GLU A 175 3.87 5.67 22.98
N LYS A 176 4.72 6.33 22.20
CA LYS A 176 4.87 6.08 20.76
C LYS A 176 5.36 4.66 20.46
N PHE A 177 6.28 4.15 21.28
CA PHE A 177 6.84 2.81 21.16
C PHE A 177 6.17 1.84 22.13
N LYS A 178 5.57 0.77 21.62
CA LYS A 178 4.86 -0.25 22.42
C LYS A 178 5.25 -1.66 21.95
N LEU A 179 5.79 -2.47 22.84
CA LEU A 179 5.95 -3.91 22.61
C LEU A 179 4.59 -4.61 22.76
N LYS A 180 4.35 -5.63 21.94
CA LYS A 180 3.17 -6.49 22.11
C LYS A 180 3.30 -7.29 23.41
N LYS A 181 2.18 -7.44 24.13
CA LYS A 181 2.13 -8.34 25.29
C LYS A 181 2.44 -9.77 24.85
N ASN A 182 3.15 -10.53 25.67
CA ASN A 182 3.55 -11.92 25.42
C ASN A 182 4.37 -12.13 24.14
N THR A 183 5.13 -11.12 23.70
CA THR A 183 6.01 -11.28 22.54
C THR A 183 7.26 -12.09 22.91
N THR A 184 7.68 -13.00 22.02
CA THR A 184 8.93 -13.74 22.17
C THR A 184 9.96 -13.15 21.21
N ILE A 185 11.05 -12.64 21.77
CA ILE A 185 12.15 -12.08 20.99
C ILE A 185 13.27 -13.12 20.93
N VAL A 186 13.63 -13.53 19.72
CA VAL A 186 14.71 -14.49 19.47
C VAL A 186 15.99 -13.72 19.16
N TRP A 187 16.92 -13.77 20.10
CA TRP A 187 18.26 -13.19 19.98
C TRP A 187 19.23 -14.23 19.45
N GLY A 188 20.03 -13.89 18.42
CA GLY A 188 21.10 -14.75 17.91
C GLY A 188 20.65 -15.90 17.00
N GLY A 189 19.41 -15.92 16.50
CA GLY A 189 19.00 -16.80 15.40
C GLY A 189 19.06 -18.30 15.69
N ASN A 190 18.53 -18.73 16.84
CA ASN A 190 18.53 -20.08 17.44
C ASN A 190 19.71 -20.40 18.38
N LYS A 191 19.40 -20.70 19.65
CA LYS A 191 20.34 -21.13 20.70
C LYS A 191 20.50 -22.67 20.76
N ASN A 192 20.38 -23.37 19.63
CA ASN A 192 20.57 -24.81 19.56
C ASN A 192 21.84 -25.17 18.76
N LYS A 193 22.98 -24.63 19.19
CA LYS A 193 24.31 -25.19 18.95
C LYS A 193 25.05 -25.29 20.27
#